data_AF-A0A838A8U6-F1
#
_entry.id   AF-A0A838A8U6-F1
#
_cell.length_a   1.000
_cell.length_b   1.000
_cell.length_c   1.000
_cell.angle_alpha   90.00
_cell.angle_beta   90.00
_cell.angle_gamma   90.00
#
_symmetry.space_group_name_H-M   'P 1'
#
loop_
_entity.id
_entity.type
_entity.pdbx_description
1 polymer ?
#
loop_
_entity_poly.entity_id
_entity_poly.type
_entity_poly.pdbx_seq_one_letter_code
_entity_poly.pdbx_strand_id
1 'polypeptide(L)'
;MTRHTTFRYCLDPTVDQRAVLARHAGAARFAFNQCLRLHLQARKQRRDESVMVPWTGFDLINGLNALVVAATSDGREVARVSAPPKALAAGMNKQRRLARAVTRKQKGSKNRRKAAARLGRHHARVRNIRQHFLHQVTGELVKTHDRLVLEDLNVSGMLANPRLARSISDAGWTELARLLAYKQAWRQGDVVVADRWFASSKSCSGCGTVRASMGLDERTYHCETCTLILDRDLNAAINLAIWAEKDHAQVRDHQAGGPVTNAHRQERSGRHPGDGETSLDDVGTDAQPAPAA
;
A
#
# COMPACT_ATOMS: atom_id res chain seq x y z
N MET A 1 23.49 24.40 14.46
CA MET A 1 22.01 24.26 14.39
C MET A 1 21.57 24.56 12.96
N THR A 2 21.42 23.54 12.13
CA THR A 2 21.10 23.69 10.70
C THR A 2 19.60 23.93 10.57
N ARG A 3 19.19 25.15 10.20
CA ARG A 3 17.80 25.50 9.96
C ARG A 3 17.36 24.96 8.61
N HIS A 4 16.40 24.03 8.58
CA HIS A 4 15.76 23.61 7.34
C HIS A 4 14.70 24.67 6.95
N THR A 5 14.93 25.36 5.84
CA THR A 5 13.97 26.33 5.28
C THR A 5 13.04 25.62 4.30
N THR A 6 11.74 25.63 4.58
CA THR A 6 10.70 25.13 3.68
C THR A 6 10.27 26.23 2.71
N PHE A 7 10.44 26.02 1.42
CA PHE A 7 9.97 26.95 0.38
C PHE A 7 8.57 26.53 -0.12
N ARG A 8 7.63 27.48 -0.10
CA ARG A 8 6.32 27.33 -0.74
C ARG A 8 6.39 27.97 -2.12
N TYR A 9 6.50 27.15 -3.16
CA TYR A 9 6.46 27.64 -4.53
C TYR A 9 5.01 27.86 -4.94
N CYS A 10 4.67 29.11 -5.29
CA CYS A 10 3.47 29.40 -6.05
C CYS A 10 3.82 29.21 -7.53
N LEU A 11 3.08 28.36 -8.25
CA LEU A 11 3.24 28.30 -9.70
C LEU A 11 2.74 29.62 -10.27
N ASP A 12 3.59 30.36 -10.97
CA ASP A 12 3.19 31.55 -11.74
C ASP A 12 3.23 31.24 -13.24
N PRO A 13 2.19 30.53 -13.76
CA PRO A 13 2.14 30.18 -15.16
C PRO A 13 1.94 31.43 -16.02
N THR A 14 2.61 31.44 -17.19
CA THR A 14 2.38 32.45 -18.23
C THR A 14 0.93 32.41 -18.72
N VAL A 15 0.50 33.48 -19.40
CA VAL A 15 -0.88 33.62 -19.89
C VAL A 15 -1.29 32.43 -20.77
N ASP A 16 -0.40 31.95 -21.63
CA ASP A 16 -0.64 30.77 -22.48
C ASP A 16 -0.73 29.48 -21.66
N GLN A 17 0.10 29.33 -20.63
CA GLN A 17 0.05 28.18 -19.72
C GLN A 17 -1.24 28.16 -18.90
N ARG A 18 -1.75 29.33 -18.49
CA ARG A 18 -3.06 29.45 -17.81
C ARG A 18 -4.21 29.02 -18.74
N ALA A 19 -4.16 29.43 -20.02
CA ALA A 19 -5.16 29.04 -21.01
C ALA A 19 -5.16 27.52 -21.29
N VAL A 20 -3.97 26.90 -21.35
CA VAL A 20 -3.83 25.44 -21.54
C VAL A 20 -4.30 24.66 -20.30
N LEU A 21 -3.97 25.14 -19.09
CA LEU A 21 -4.43 24.54 -17.83
C LEU A 21 -5.95 24.62 -17.65
N ALA A 22 -6.56 25.74 -18.04
CA ALA A 22 -7.99 25.97 -17.93
C ALA A 22 -8.82 25.13 -18.92
N ARG A 23 -8.28 24.84 -20.11
CA ARG A 23 -8.98 24.10 -21.18
C ARG A 23 -9.19 22.61 -20.90
N HIS A 24 -8.54 22.06 -19.89
CA HIS A 24 -8.54 20.63 -19.63
C HIS A 24 -8.77 20.37 -18.15
N ALA A 25 -10.01 20.12 -17.74
CA ALA A 25 -10.31 19.63 -16.41
C ALA A 25 -9.65 18.26 -16.10
N GLY A 26 -9.10 17.56 -17.11
CA GLY A 26 -8.18 16.42 -16.97
C GLY A 26 -6.69 16.78 -16.90
N ALA A 27 -6.31 18.02 -17.26
CA ALA A 27 -4.93 18.49 -17.24
C ALA A 27 -4.41 18.81 -15.84
N ALA A 28 -5.26 19.00 -14.83
CA ALA A 28 -4.76 19.10 -13.46
C ALA A 28 -3.96 17.83 -13.08
N ARG A 29 -4.42 16.65 -13.49
CA ARG A 29 -3.70 15.39 -13.29
C ARG A 29 -2.54 15.22 -14.26
N PHE A 30 -2.69 15.64 -15.53
CA PHE A 30 -1.59 15.63 -16.50
C PHE A 30 -0.44 16.56 -16.08
N ALA A 31 -0.73 17.81 -15.74
CA ALA A 31 0.20 18.81 -15.25
C ALA A 31 0.79 18.40 -13.90
N PHE A 32 -0.01 17.86 -12.96
CA PHE A 32 0.53 17.29 -11.72
C PHE A 32 1.50 16.14 -12.01
N ASN A 33 1.15 15.21 -12.90
CA ASN A 33 2.03 14.09 -13.28
C ASN A 33 3.27 14.56 -14.04
N GLN A 34 3.17 15.59 -14.88
CA GLN A 34 4.28 16.17 -15.62
C GLN A 34 5.22 16.94 -14.70
N CYS A 35 4.68 17.76 -13.79
CA CYS A 35 5.45 18.43 -12.75
C CYS A 35 6.09 17.41 -11.79
N LEU A 36 5.38 16.34 -11.44
CA LEU A 36 5.93 15.23 -10.65
C LEU A 36 7.08 14.57 -11.41
N ARG A 37 6.92 14.26 -12.70
CA ARG A 37 7.98 13.70 -13.57
C ARG A 37 9.21 14.61 -13.60
N LEU A 38 9.03 15.91 -13.81
CA LEU A 38 10.12 16.89 -13.83
C LEU A 38 10.82 16.98 -12.47
N HIS A 39 10.06 17.01 -11.37
CA HIS A 39 10.60 17.00 -10.02
C HIS A 39 11.41 15.72 -9.74
N LEU A 40 10.92 14.57 -10.18
CA LEU A 40 11.59 13.29 -10.01
C LEU A 40 12.86 13.20 -10.86
N GLN A 41 12.83 13.68 -12.10
CA GLN A 41 14.02 13.78 -12.96
C GLN A 41 15.08 14.68 -12.33
N ALA A 42 14.66 15.83 -11.79
CA ALA A 42 15.56 16.74 -11.08
C ALA A 42 16.05 16.17 -9.73
N ARG A 43 15.29 15.29 -9.06
CA ARG A 43 15.77 14.51 -7.89
C ARG A 43 16.79 13.47 -8.32
N LYS A 44 16.56 12.75 -9.43
CA LYS A 44 17.50 11.76 -9.98
C LYS A 44 18.84 12.41 -10.33
N GLN A 45 18.80 13.55 -11.02
CA GLN A 45 20.01 14.31 -11.39
C GLN A 45 20.75 14.89 -10.17
N ARG A 46 20.05 15.17 -9.08
CA ARG A 46 20.62 15.63 -7.81
C ARG A 46 21.00 14.50 -6.86
N ARG A 47 20.69 13.25 -7.20
CA ARG A 47 20.99 12.12 -6.33
C ARG A 47 22.49 11.88 -6.46
N ASP A 48 23.21 12.36 -5.47
CA ASP A 48 24.61 12.02 -5.31
C ASP A 48 24.68 10.53 -4.96
N GLU A 49 25.18 9.72 -5.90
CA GLU A 49 25.33 8.28 -5.73
C GLU A 49 26.29 7.92 -4.59
N SER A 50 27.10 8.88 -4.12
CA SER A 50 27.96 8.68 -2.95
C SER A 50 27.21 8.72 -1.61
N VAL A 51 25.98 9.27 -1.56
CA VAL A 51 25.19 9.38 -0.34
C VAL A 51 24.40 8.09 -0.09
N MET A 52 24.83 7.36 0.92
CA MET A 52 24.18 6.14 1.38
C MET A 52 22.85 6.41 2.07
N VAL A 53 21.76 5.86 1.51
CA VAL A 53 20.42 5.91 2.11
C VAL A 53 20.13 4.60 2.85
N PRO A 54 19.80 4.65 4.15
CA PRO A 54 19.53 3.45 4.95
C PRO A 54 18.21 2.79 4.55
N TRP A 55 18.10 1.49 4.79
CA TRP A 55 16.83 0.77 4.65
C TRP A 55 15.93 1.05 5.85
N THR A 56 14.63 1.21 5.58
CA THR A 56 13.60 1.26 6.62
C THR A 56 12.77 -0.01 6.55
N GLY A 57 12.83 -0.82 7.60
CA GLY A 57 12.03 -2.03 7.75
C GLY A 57 10.64 -1.70 8.28
N PHE A 58 9.62 -2.31 7.71
CA PHE A 58 8.22 -2.14 8.08
C PHE A 58 7.66 -3.48 8.53
N ASP A 59 7.52 -3.61 9.85
CA ASP A 59 6.77 -4.70 10.44
C ASP A 59 5.28 -4.45 10.24
N LEU A 60 4.63 -5.39 9.56
CA LEU A 60 3.21 -5.31 9.23
C LEU A 60 2.36 -6.08 10.26
N ILE A 61 2.97 -6.96 11.06
CA ILE A 61 2.28 -7.86 11.99
C ILE A 61 3.16 -8.04 13.24
N ASN A 62 2.69 -7.79 14.45
CA ASN A 62 2.03 -8.88 15.20
C ASN A 62 0.89 -8.40 16.12
N GLY A 63 0.59 -7.09 16.17
CA GLY A 63 -0.50 -6.52 16.96
C GLY A 63 -1.57 -5.86 16.12
N LEU A 64 -2.83 -6.29 16.26
CA LEU A 64 -3.98 -5.58 15.66
C LEU A 64 -4.18 -4.13 16.17
N ASN A 65 -3.23 -3.62 16.95
CA ASN A 65 -3.20 -2.28 17.53
C ASN A 65 -2.42 -1.29 16.65
N ALA A 66 -1.40 -1.76 15.92
CA ALA A 66 -0.64 -0.97 14.96
C ALA A 66 -0.79 -1.57 13.55
N LEU A 67 -0.97 -0.71 12.55
CA LEU A 67 -0.99 -1.13 11.15
C LEU A 67 0.43 -1.38 10.63
N VAL A 68 1.36 -0.54 11.08
CA VAL A 68 2.75 -0.45 10.62
C VAL A 68 3.63 0.03 11.77
N VAL A 69 4.75 -0.65 11.99
CA VAL A 69 5.90 -0.14 12.75
C VAL A 69 7.08 -0.06 11.81
N ALA A 70 7.75 1.09 11.75
CA ALA A 70 8.86 1.35 10.87
C ALA A 70 10.12 1.65 11.68
N ALA A 71 11.23 1.01 11.34
CA ALA A 71 12.51 1.25 11.99
C ALA A 71 13.68 1.19 11.02
N THR A 72 14.75 1.89 11.35
CA THR A 72 16.04 1.79 10.68
C THR A 72 16.91 0.71 11.31
N SER A 73 17.93 0.27 10.57
CA SER A 73 18.89 -0.77 11.01
C SER A 73 19.70 -0.39 12.25
N ASP A 74 19.85 0.90 12.52
CA ASP A 74 20.49 1.45 13.72
C ASP A 74 19.63 1.35 14.99
N GLY A 75 18.41 0.81 14.89
CA GLY A 75 17.50 0.61 16.01
C GLY A 75 16.52 1.75 16.26
N ARG A 76 16.50 2.79 15.42
CA ARG A 76 15.60 3.94 15.61
C ARG A 76 14.21 3.67 15.02
N GLU A 77 13.17 3.83 15.84
CA GLU A 77 11.78 3.88 15.35
C GLU A 77 11.56 5.18 14.57
N VAL A 78 11.07 5.07 13.34
CA VAL A 78 10.89 6.20 12.41
C VAL A 78 9.44 6.55 12.16
N ALA A 79 8.54 5.57 12.27
CA ALA A 79 7.11 5.79 12.17
C ALA A 79 6.34 4.65 12.86
N ARG A 80 5.20 5.00 13.46
CA ARG A 80 4.23 4.04 13.97
C ARG A 80 2.83 4.49 13.65
N VAL A 81 2.12 3.68 12.87
CA VAL A 81 0.73 3.94 12.50
C VAL A 81 -0.16 3.13 13.43
N SER A 82 -0.44 3.71 14.59
CA SER A 82 -1.36 3.13 15.57
C SER A 82 -2.81 3.42 15.21
N ALA A 83 -3.72 2.51 15.57
CA ALA A 83 -5.17 2.67 15.43
C ALA A 83 -5.71 2.89 13.99
N PRO A 84 -5.53 1.93 13.07
CA PRO A 84 -6.19 1.98 11.77
C PRO A 84 -7.72 2.02 11.93
N PRO A 85 -8.45 2.73 11.04
CA PRO A 85 -9.90 2.80 11.10
C PRO A 85 -10.50 1.41 10.89
N LYS A 86 -11.23 0.92 11.89
CA LYS A 86 -11.95 -0.37 11.83
C LYS A 86 -13.26 -0.22 11.05
N ALA A 87 -13.16 0.19 9.78
CA ALA A 87 -14.29 0.63 8.96
C ALA A 87 -15.29 -0.51 8.67
N LEU A 88 -14.81 -1.73 8.45
CA LEU A 88 -15.63 -2.92 8.29
C LEU A 88 -16.33 -3.28 9.60
N ALA A 89 -15.60 -3.26 10.73
CA ALA A 89 -16.20 -3.50 12.04
C ALA A 89 -17.32 -2.48 12.34
N ALA A 90 -17.05 -1.18 12.19
CA ALA A 90 -18.02 -0.11 12.39
C ALA A 90 -19.21 -0.20 11.41
N GLY A 91 -18.96 -0.62 10.17
CA GLY A 91 -19.98 -0.76 9.13
C GLY A 91 -20.84 -2.03 9.24
N MET A 92 -20.48 -3.00 10.09
CA MET A 92 -21.03 -4.37 10.04
C MET A 92 -22.52 -4.43 10.37
N ASN A 93 -22.98 -3.71 11.40
CA ASN A 93 -24.39 -3.74 11.81
C ASN A 93 -25.29 -3.22 10.69
N LYS A 94 -24.89 -2.12 10.05
CA LYS A 94 -25.60 -1.56 8.90
C LYS A 94 -25.54 -2.49 7.68
N GLN A 95 -24.39 -3.11 7.42
CA GLN A 95 -24.23 -4.09 6.34
C GLN A 95 -25.17 -5.28 6.51
N ARG A 96 -25.23 -5.89 7.71
CA ARG A 96 -26.15 -7.00 8.02
C ARG A 96 -27.61 -6.61 7.82
N ARG A 97 -28.00 -5.42 8.27
CA ARG A 97 -29.38 -4.90 8.08
C ARG A 97 -29.72 -4.73 6.59
N LEU A 98 -28.79 -4.16 5.81
CA LEU A 98 -28.98 -3.97 4.37
C LEU A 98 -29.01 -5.30 3.62
N ALA A 99 -28.14 -6.26 3.97
CA ALA A 99 -28.12 -7.60 3.41
C ALA A 99 -29.45 -8.34 3.67
N ARG A 100 -29.93 -8.33 4.93
CA ARG A 100 -31.26 -8.89 5.28
C ARG A 100 -32.38 -8.23 4.48
N ALA A 101 -32.32 -6.91 4.27
CA ALA A 101 -33.32 -6.21 3.47
C ALA A 101 -33.33 -6.69 2.01
N VAL A 102 -32.16 -6.99 1.41
CA VAL A 102 -32.07 -7.55 0.05
C VAL A 102 -32.69 -8.94 -0.01
N THR A 103 -32.36 -9.82 0.94
CA THR A 103 -32.86 -11.21 0.98
C THR A 103 -34.37 -11.28 1.15
N ARG A 104 -34.97 -10.37 1.91
CA ARG A 104 -36.42 -10.30 2.14
C ARG A 104 -37.22 -9.77 0.95
N LYS A 105 -36.59 -9.25 -0.11
CA LYS A 105 -37.30 -8.76 -1.32
C LYS A 105 -37.38 -9.85 -2.38
N GLN A 106 -38.49 -9.88 -3.11
CA GLN A 106 -38.72 -10.80 -4.22
C GLN A 106 -37.59 -10.70 -5.26
N LYS A 107 -37.06 -11.85 -5.69
CA LYS A 107 -36.07 -11.95 -6.77
C LYS A 107 -36.63 -11.31 -8.05
N GLY A 108 -35.77 -10.63 -8.83
CA GLY A 108 -36.19 -9.89 -10.04
C GLY A 108 -36.89 -8.53 -9.81
N SER A 109 -37.48 -8.28 -8.63
CA SER A 109 -38.26 -7.04 -8.41
C SER A 109 -37.42 -5.75 -8.48
N LYS A 110 -38.04 -4.65 -8.93
CA LYS A 110 -37.44 -3.29 -8.88
C LYS A 110 -37.00 -2.91 -7.46
N ASN A 111 -37.76 -3.33 -6.45
CA ASN A 111 -37.45 -3.07 -5.04
C ASN A 111 -36.21 -3.82 -4.54
N ARG A 112 -35.99 -5.07 -4.98
CA ARG A 112 -34.76 -5.81 -4.68
C ARG A 112 -33.54 -5.14 -5.32
N ARG A 113 -33.65 -4.69 -6.58
CA ARG A 113 -32.57 -3.93 -7.24
C ARG A 113 -32.19 -2.67 -6.47
N LYS A 114 -33.17 -1.88 -6.03
CA LYS A 114 -32.94 -0.69 -5.17
C LYS A 114 -32.26 -1.06 -3.84
N ALA A 115 -32.67 -2.15 -3.20
CA ALA A 115 -32.03 -2.62 -1.95
C ALA A 115 -30.59 -3.08 -2.17
N ALA A 116 -30.32 -3.82 -3.24
CA ALA A 116 -28.98 -4.28 -3.60
C ALA A 116 -28.06 -3.09 -3.90
N ALA A 117 -28.53 -2.07 -4.61
CA ALA A 117 -27.78 -0.84 -4.85
C ALA A 117 -27.44 -0.11 -3.54
N ARG A 118 -28.35 -0.07 -2.55
CA ARG A 118 -28.07 0.50 -1.22
C ARG A 118 -26.99 -0.28 -0.47
N LEU A 119 -27.02 -1.60 -0.54
CA LEU A 119 -25.97 -2.47 0.02
C LEU A 119 -24.63 -2.23 -0.67
N GLY A 120 -24.62 -2.17 -2.01
CA GLY A 120 -23.43 -1.86 -2.81
C GLY A 120 -22.81 -0.50 -2.44
N ARG A 121 -23.63 0.55 -2.30
CA ARG A 121 -23.16 1.87 -1.82
C ARG A 121 -22.54 1.81 -0.44
N HIS A 122 -23.06 0.98 0.47
CA HIS A 122 -22.48 0.79 1.79
C HIS A 122 -21.12 0.08 1.73
N HIS A 123 -21.00 -0.99 0.93
CA HIS A 123 -19.71 -1.65 0.69
C HIS A 123 -18.68 -0.69 0.10
N ALA A 124 -19.08 0.10 -0.91
CA ALA A 124 -18.23 1.12 -1.52
C ALA A 124 -17.77 2.16 -0.48
N ARG A 125 -18.65 2.62 0.41
CA ARG A 125 -18.27 3.55 1.49
C ARG A 125 -17.23 2.95 2.44
N VAL A 126 -17.42 1.71 2.89
CA VAL A 126 -16.45 1.02 3.77
C VAL A 126 -15.11 0.83 3.07
N ARG A 127 -15.12 0.43 1.79
CA ARG A 127 -13.91 0.35 0.96
C ARG A 127 -13.21 1.71 0.86
N ASN A 128 -13.93 2.77 0.54
CA ASN A 128 -13.36 4.10 0.33
C ASN A 128 -12.73 4.67 1.60
N ILE A 129 -13.32 4.43 2.78
CA ILE A 129 -12.73 4.84 4.06
C ILE A 129 -11.37 4.15 4.27
N ARG A 130 -11.31 2.83 4.07
CA ARG A 130 -10.05 2.07 4.19
C ARG A 130 -9.03 2.53 3.17
N GLN A 131 -9.42 2.64 1.90
CA GLN A 131 -8.52 3.08 0.83
C GLN A 131 -7.99 4.50 1.06
N HIS A 132 -8.84 5.43 1.52
CA HIS A 132 -8.41 6.78 1.83
C HIS A 132 -7.31 6.79 2.90
N PHE A 133 -7.53 6.07 4.00
CA PHE A 133 -6.55 5.93 5.07
C PHE A 133 -5.24 5.31 4.58
N LEU A 134 -5.31 4.19 3.85
CA LEU A 134 -4.12 3.54 3.28
C LEU A 134 -3.38 4.47 2.31
N HIS A 135 -4.08 5.27 1.52
CA HIS A 135 -3.45 6.25 0.64
C HIS A 135 -2.77 7.39 1.40
N GLN A 136 -3.30 7.83 2.55
CA GLN A 136 -2.66 8.81 3.42
C GLN A 136 -1.37 8.23 3.99
N VAL A 137 -1.44 7.06 4.64
CA VAL A 137 -0.29 6.36 5.24
C VAL A 137 0.80 6.12 4.20
N THR A 138 0.48 5.42 3.11
CA THR A 138 1.46 5.16 2.05
C THR A 138 1.97 6.44 1.40
N GLY A 139 1.15 7.50 1.33
CA GLY A 139 1.56 8.78 0.78
C GLY A 139 2.57 9.51 1.67
N GLU A 140 2.51 9.31 2.99
CA GLU A 140 3.48 9.82 3.94
C GLU A 140 4.79 9.02 3.87
N LEU A 141 4.70 7.69 3.92
CA LEU A 141 5.86 6.79 3.92
C LEU A 141 6.78 7.01 2.71
N VAL A 142 6.21 7.06 1.49
CA VAL A 142 6.98 7.26 0.25
C VAL A 142 7.51 8.69 0.06
N LYS A 143 7.12 9.64 0.91
CA LYS A 143 7.69 11.00 0.89
C LYS A 143 8.90 11.11 1.82
N THR A 144 8.92 10.30 2.87
CA THR A 144 9.93 10.36 3.94
C THR A 144 11.01 9.30 3.80
N HIS A 145 10.72 8.19 3.10
CA HIS A 145 11.63 7.05 2.99
C HIS A 145 11.77 6.60 1.53
N ASP A 146 13.02 6.57 1.03
CA ASP A 146 13.32 6.17 -0.35
C ASP A 146 13.52 4.65 -0.49
N ARG A 147 13.76 3.93 0.61
CA ARG A 147 14.01 2.47 0.64
C ARG A 147 13.19 1.80 1.73
N LEU A 148 12.23 0.96 1.34
CA LEU A 148 11.31 0.27 2.25
C LEU A 148 11.47 -1.24 2.13
N VAL A 149 11.38 -1.92 3.26
CA VAL A 149 11.27 -3.39 3.30
C VAL A 149 10.00 -3.78 4.01
N LEU A 150 9.21 -4.64 3.38
CA LEU A 150 7.95 -5.15 3.90
C LEU A 150 8.08 -6.64 4.21
N GLU A 151 7.32 -7.13 5.17
CA GLU A 151 7.21 -8.55 5.43
C GLU A 151 6.30 -9.27 4.38
N ASP A 152 6.69 -10.46 3.90
CA ASP A 152 5.80 -11.32 3.10
C ASP A 152 4.77 -12.04 3.98
N LEU A 153 3.62 -11.40 4.15
CA LEU A 153 2.52 -11.96 4.92
C LEU A 153 1.65 -12.90 4.09
N ASN A 154 1.43 -14.13 4.60
CA ASN A 154 0.40 -15.04 4.08
C ASN A 154 -1.02 -14.59 4.49
N VAL A 155 -1.46 -13.43 3.98
CA VAL A 155 -2.75 -12.81 4.33
C VAL A 155 -3.91 -13.76 4.01
N SER A 156 -3.86 -14.50 2.91
CA SER A 156 -4.91 -15.48 2.55
C SER A 156 -5.01 -16.60 3.60
N GLY A 157 -3.89 -17.16 4.04
CA GLY A 157 -3.85 -18.14 5.13
C GLY A 157 -4.36 -17.56 6.45
N MET A 158 -3.99 -16.32 6.78
CA MET A 158 -4.47 -15.68 8.01
C MET A 158 -5.98 -15.40 7.99
N LEU A 159 -6.56 -15.11 6.83
CA LEU A 159 -8.00 -14.92 6.65
C LEU A 159 -8.79 -16.22 6.87
N ALA A 160 -8.15 -17.39 6.86
CA ALA A 160 -8.79 -18.66 7.22
C ALA A 160 -9.19 -18.71 8.70
N ASN A 161 -8.58 -17.91 9.58
CA ASN A 161 -8.98 -17.82 10.98
C ASN A 161 -10.19 -16.88 11.14
N PRO A 162 -11.40 -17.39 11.41
CA PRO A 162 -12.61 -16.56 11.46
C PRO A 162 -12.61 -15.53 12.59
N ARG A 163 -11.81 -15.75 13.66
CA ARG A 163 -11.69 -14.81 14.79
C ARG A 163 -10.92 -13.56 14.41
N LEU A 164 -9.90 -13.70 13.54
CA LEU A 164 -9.01 -12.60 13.15
C LEU A 164 -9.32 -12.03 11.76
N ALA A 165 -9.99 -12.80 10.90
CA ALA A 165 -10.22 -12.46 9.49
C ALA A 165 -10.80 -11.05 9.29
N ARG A 166 -11.70 -10.62 10.19
CA ARG A 166 -12.30 -9.29 10.13
C ARG A 166 -11.29 -8.17 10.39
N SER A 167 -10.49 -8.31 11.43
CA SER A 167 -9.47 -7.32 11.80
C SER A 167 -8.36 -7.25 10.75
N ILE A 168 -7.96 -8.40 10.21
CA ILE A 168 -7.01 -8.49 9.09
C ILE A 168 -7.58 -7.81 7.83
N SER A 169 -8.85 -8.07 7.52
CA SER A 169 -9.53 -7.42 6.39
C SER A 169 -9.66 -5.91 6.57
N ASP A 170 -9.77 -5.42 7.81
CA ASP A 170 -9.79 -3.99 8.12
C ASP A 170 -8.41 -3.35 7.96
N ALA A 171 -7.35 -4.05 8.37
CA ALA A 171 -5.96 -3.58 8.22
C ALA A 171 -5.58 -3.41 6.74
N GLY A 172 -5.94 -4.37 5.88
CA GLY A 172 -5.74 -4.23 4.43
C GLY A 172 -4.28 -4.27 3.97
N TRP A 173 -3.43 -5.07 4.62
CA TRP A 173 -1.99 -5.16 4.33
C TRP A 173 -1.65 -5.48 2.86
N THR A 174 -2.42 -6.34 2.19
CA THR A 174 -2.20 -6.63 0.77
C THR A 174 -2.37 -5.37 -0.09
N GLU A 175 -3.37 -4.55 0.22
CA GLU A 175 -3.58 -3.28 -0.48
C GLU A 175 -2.50 -2.28 -0.09
N LEU A 176 -2.08 -2.22 1.18
CA LEU A 176 -0.97 -1.38 1.64
C LEU A 176 0.32 -1.68 0.85
N ALA A 177 0.72 -2.95 0.77
CA ALA A 177 1.90 -3.39 0.02
C ALA A 177 1.80 -3.02 -1.46
N ARG A 178 0.63 -3.26 -2.09
CA ARG A 178 0.35 -2.86 -3.47
C ARG A 178 0.49 -1.34 -3.67
N LEU A 179 -0.05 -0.55 -2.74
CA LEU A 179 0.01 0.92 -2.79
C LEU A 179 1.46 1.42 -2.63
N LEU A 180 2.24 0.85 -1.71
CA LEU A 180 3.64 1.20 -1.50
C LEU A 180 4.47 0.88 -2.74
N ALA A 181 4.32 -0.31 -3.31
CA ALA A 181 5.07 -0.75 -4.49
C ALA A 181 4.94 0.23 -5.66
N TYR A 182 3.72 0.58 -6.07
CA TYR A 182 3.57 1.49 -7.20
C TYR A 182 3.96 2.93 -6.86
N LYS A 183 3.71 3.40 -5.62
CA LYS A 183 4.05 4.78 -5.23
C LYS A 183 5.56 4.98 -5.11
N GLN A 184 6.30 3.95 -4.67
CA GLN A 184 7.75 3.98 -4.67
C GLN A 184 8.32 3.92 -6.07
N ALA A 185 7.76 3.08 -6.95
CA ALA A 185 8.14 3.11 -8.36
C ALA A 185 7.95 4.50 -9.00
N TRP A 186 6.85 5.19 -8.68
CA TRP A 186 6.65 6.59 -9.08
C TRP A 186 7.70 7.53 -8.50
N ARG A 187 8.23 7.24 -7.31
CA ARG A 187 9.22 8.07 -6.62
C ARG A 187 10.67 7.69 -6.93
N GLN A 188 10.89 6.65 -7.74
CA GLN A 188 12.21 6.02 -7.93
C GLN A 188 12.82 5.53 -6.61
N GLY A 189 11.96 5.15 -5.67
CA GLY A 189 12.34 4.48 -4.44
C GLY A 189 12.25 2.96 -4.58
N ASP A 190 12.89 2.26 -3.66
CA ASP A 190 12.94 0.82 -3.63
C ASP A 190 11.92 0.28 -2.62
N VAL A 191 11.22 -0.79 -2.99
CA VAL A 191 10.43 -1.62 -2.08
C VAL A 191 10.86 -3.05 -2.27
N VAL A 192 11.29 -3.66 -1.19
CA VAL A 192 11.62 -5.08 -1.14
C VAL A 192 10.63 -5.77 -0.21
N VAL A 193 10.32 -7.02 -0.51
CA VAL A 193 9.55 -7.89 0.39
C VAL A 193 10.52 -8.93 0.95
N ALA A 194 10.64 -8.99 2.27
CA ALA A 194 11.42 -9.99 2.96
C ALA A 194 10.83 -11.38 2.79
N ASP A 195 11.69 -12.40 2.73
CA ASP A 195 11.26 -13.78 2.62
C ASP A 195 10.30 -14.16 3.77
N ARG A 196 9.24 -14.90 3.44
CA ARG A 196 8.22 -15.34 4.40
C ARG A 196 8.77 -16.15 5.58
N TRP A 197 9.85 -16.88 5.35
CA TRP A 197 10.50 -17.74 6.34
C TRP A 197 11.55 -16.99 7.16
N PHE A 198 11.81 -15.71 6.85
CA PHE A 198 12.66 -14.87 7.65
C PHE A 198 12.03 -14.64 9.03
N ALA A 199 12.71 -15.09 10.08
CA ALA A 199 12.22 -15.06 11.44
C ALA A 199 12.37 -13.66 12.09
N SER A 200 11.85 -12.61 11.46
CA SER A 200 11.98 -11.20 11.86
C SER A 200 11.63 -10.96 13.33
N SER A 201 10.51 -11.52 13.81
CA SER A 201 10.01 -11.32 15.17
C SER A 201 10.71 -12.19 16.23
N LYS A 202 11.32 -13.30 15.82
CA LYS A 202 12.01 -14.25 16.73
C LYS A 202 13.53 -14.03 16.79
N SER A 203 14.08 -13.28 15.85
CA SER A 203 15.51 -12.96 15.81
C SER A 203 15.80 -11.77 16.72
N CYS A 204 16.94 -11.77 17.39
CA CYS A 204 17.38 -10.62 18.15
C CYS A 204 18.03 -9.60 17.22
N SER A 205 17.55 -8.36 17.21
CA SER A 205 18.19 -7.26 16.45
C SER A 205 19.58 -6.89 16.94
N GLY A 206 19.90 -7.15 18.21
CA GLY A 206 21.22 -6.83 18.79
C GLY A 206 22.29 -7.88 18.53
N CYS A 207 21.98 -9.18 18.64
CA CYS A 207 22.97 -10.26 18.55
C CYS A 207 22.69 -11.32 17.47
N GLY A 208 21.53 -11.27 16.81
CA GLY A 208 21.15 -12.20 15.75
C GLY A 208 20.64 -13.57 16.24
N THR A 209 20.70 -13.89 17.53
CA THR A 209 20.17 -15.16 18.06
C THR A 209 18.67 -15.29 17.75
N VAL A 210 18.27 -16.44 17.19
CA VAL A 210 16.88 -16.76 16.87
C VAL A 210 16.26 -17.60 17.97
N ARG A 211 15.15 -17.13 18.55
CA ARG A 211 14.37 -17.92 19.51
C ARG A 211 13.65 -19.08 18.80
N ALA A 212 13.64 -20.25 19.44
CA ALA A 212 12.92 -21.42 18.92
C ALA A 212 11.39 -21.17 18.83
N SER A 213 10.82 -20.53 19.84
CA SER A 213 9.39 -20.22 19.92
C SER A 213 9.14 -18.84 20.52
N MET A 214 8.04 -18.23 20.10
CA MET A 214 7.51 -16.98 20.63
C MET A 214 5.99 -16.97 20.40
N GLY A 215 5.22 -16.71 21.47
CA GLY A 215 3.76 -16.60 21.41
C GLY A 215 3.30 -15.32 20.71
N LEU A 216 2.10 -15.36 20.11
CA LEU A 216 1.48 -14.17 19.49
C LEU A 216 1.12 -13.08 20.52
N ASP A 217 0.91 -13.48 21.77
CA ASP A 217 0.61 -12.66 22.94
C ASP A 217 1.84 -11.97 23.55
N GLU A 218 3.05 -12.51 23.34
CA GLU A 218 4.31 -11.88 23.77
C GLU A 218 4.54 -10.56 22.99
N ARG A 219 4.35 -9.41 23.66
CA ARG A 219 4.54 -8.08 23.03
C ARG A 219 5.91 -7.49 23.24
N THR A 220 6.63 -7.95 24.25
CA THR A 220 7.99 -7.52 24.55
C THR A 220 8.94 -8.62 24.11
N TYR A 221 9.92 -8.26 23.30
CA TYR A 221 11.04 -9.13 22.94
C TYR A 221 12.07 -9.10 24.06
N HIS A 222 12.39 -10.26 24.62
CA HIS A 222 13.48 -10.45 25.56
C HIS A 222 14.52 -11.38 24.95
N CYS A 223 15.77 -10.91 24.83
CA CYS A 223 16.89 -11.74 24.40
C CYS A 223 17.59 -12.36 25.61
N GLU A 224 17.70 -13.69 25.65
CA GLU A 224 18.43 -14.40 26.70
C GLU A 224 19.96 -14.32 26.52
N THR A 225 20.45 -14.06 25.31
CA THR A 225 21.89 -14.01 25.01
C THR A 225 22.51 -12.66 25.31
N CYS A 226 21.91 -11.57 24.82
CA CYS A 226 22.46 -10.22 24.95
C CYS A 226 21.62 -9.30 25.84
N THR A 227 20.61 -9.84 26.54
CA THR A 227 19.73 -9.12 27.47
C THR A 227 18.94 -7.95 26.88
N LEU A 228 18.86 -7.84 25.55
CA LEU A 228 18.08 -6.82 24.86
C LEU A 228 16.58 -6.96 25.20
N ILE A 229 15.96 -5.84 25.57
CA ILE A 229 14.52 -5.75 25.83
C ILE A 229 13.93 -4.65 24.95
N LEU A 230 13.01 -5.02 24.05
CA LEU A 230 12.37 -4.09 23.11
C LEU A 230 10.91 -4.47 22.87
N ASP A 231 10.12 -3.54 22.31
CA ASP A 231 8.84 -3.88 21.68
C ASP A 231 9.09 -4.91 20.56
N ARG A 232 8.26 -5.95 20.48
CA ARG A 232 8.43 -7.04 19.50
C ARG A 232 8.34 -6.53 18.07
N ASP A 233 7.35 -5.70 17.80
CA ASP A 233 7.08 -5.17 16.46
C ASP A 233 8.22 -4.21 16.04
N LEU A 234 8.78 -3.44 16.99
CA LEU A 234 10.01 -2.67 16.78
C LEU A 234 11.23 -3.57 16.48
N ASN A 235 11.47 -4.61 17.27
CA ASN A 235 12.57 -5.55 17.03
C ASN A 235 12.45 -6.23 15.65
N ALA A 236 11.24 -6.61 15.25
CA ALA A 236 10.96 -7.15 13.93
C ALA A 236 11.26 -6.14 12.81
N ALA A 237 10.83 -4.88 12.97
CA ALA A 237 11.11 -3.82 12.00
C ALA A 237 12.62 -3.56 11.84
N ILE A 238 13.38 -3.57 12.93
CA ILE A 238 14.85 -3.43 12.89
C ILE A 238 15.48 -4.62 12.17
N ASN A 239 15.04 -5.85 12.45
CA ASN A 239 15.53 -7.04 11.77
C ASN A 239 15.24 -7.02 10.26
N LEU A 240 14.07 -6.53 9.84
CA LEU A 240 13.73 -6.36 8.42
C LEU A 240 14.66 -5.35 7.74
N ALA A 241 15.00 -4.25 8.43
CA ALA A 241 15.95 -3.27 7.92
C ALA A 241 17.36 -3.87 7.77
N ILE A 242 17.83 -4.61 8.80
CA ILE A 242 19.13 -5.30 8.78
C ILE A 242 19.18 -6.37 7.69
N TRP A 243 18.10 -7.16 7.54
CA TRP A 243 17.97 -8.18 6.51
C TRP A 243 18.15 -7.58 5.11
N ALA A 244 17.48 -6.46 4.85
CA ALA A 244 17.57 -5.78 3.58
C ALA A 244 18.94 -5.16 3.30
N GLU A 245 19.62 -4.64 4.31
CA GLU A 245 20.99 -4.14 4.17
C GLU A 245 21.97 -5.25 3.76
N LYS A 246 21.76 -6.46 4.29
CA LYS A 246 22.60 -7.64 3.98
C LYS A 246 22.29 -8.21 2.60
N ASP A 247 21.01 -8.45 2.31
CA ASP A 247 20.59 -9.18 1.11
C ASP A 247 20.49 -8.27 -0.13
N HIS A 248 20.28 -6.98 0.08
CA HIS A 248 20.21 -5.96 -0.98
C HIS A 248 21.36 -4.95 -0.86
N ALA A 249 22.55 -5.43 -0.48
CA ALA A 249 23.78 -4.65 -0.42
C ALA A 249 23.96 -3.85 -1.73
N GLN A 250 23.84 -2.52 -1.59
CA GLN A 250 24.08 -1.48 -2.61
C GLN A 250 23.89 -1.94 -4.06
N VAL A 251 22.67 -1.89 -4.59
CA VAL A 251 22.53 -1.80 -6.04
C VAL A 251 23.23 -0.50 -6.48
N ARG A 252 24.48 -0.62 -6.92
CA ARG A 252 25.08 0.28 -7.91
C ARG A 252 24.26 0.09 -9.17
N ASP A 253 23.65 1.17 -9.63
CA ASP A 253 22.73 1.17 -10.77
C ASP A 253 23.40 0.46 -11.98
N HIS A 254 22.79 -0.61 -12.47
CA HIS A 254 23.13 -1.10 -13.81
C HIS A 254 22.40 -0.19 -14.80
N GLN A 255 23.17 0.45 -15.68
CA GLN A 255 22.71 1.34 -16.74
C GLN A 255 21.36 0.90 -17.35
N ALA A 256 20.36 1.78 -17.24
CA ALA A 256 19.06 1.61 -17.89
C ALA A 256 19.19 1.66 -19.42
N GLY A 257 19.47 0.53 -20.04
CA GLY A 257 19.40 0.32 -21.48
C GLY A 257 18.04 -0.24 -21.87
N GLY A 258 17.05 0.63 -22.08
CA GLY A 258 15.77 0.23 -22.65
C GLY A 258 14.86 1.43 -22.91
N PRO A 259 14.51 1.76 -24.16
CA PRO A 259 13.58 2.83 -24.43
C PRO A 259 12.21 2.44 -23.86
N VAL A 260 11.67 3.31 -23.00
CA VAL A 260 10.28 3.23 -22.58
C VAL A 260 9.43 3.48 -23.83
N THR A 261 8.94 2.41 -24.45
CA THR A 261 7.93 2.51 -25.49
C THR A 261 6.65 2.98 -24.82
N ASN A 262 6.38 4.29 -24.91
CA ASN A 262 5.06 4.82 -24.60
C ASN A 262 4.07 4.13 -25.52
N ALA A 263 3.21 3.28 -24.96
CA ALA A 263 2.11 2.69 -25.70
C ALA A 263 1.23 3.82 -26.26
N HIS A 264 1.33 4.06 -27.57
CA HIS A 264 0.41 4.93 -28.29
C HIS A 264 -0.99 4.31 -28.18
N ARG A 265 -1.87 4.95 -27.42
CA ARG A 265 -3.31 4.70 -27.53
C ARG A 265 -3.76 5.29 -28.87
N GLN A 266 -4.03 4.42 -29.84
CA GLN A 266 -4.72 4.83 -31.06
C GLN A 266 -6.07 5.46 -30.71
N GLU A 267 -6.27 6.70 -31.15
CA GLU A 267 -7.56 7.38 -31.12
C GLU A 267 -8.51 6.64 -32.07
N ARG A 268 -9.38 5.79 -31.52
CA ARG A 268 -10.62 5.41 -32.21
C ARG A 268 -11.72 6.32 -31.69
N SER A 269 -12.12 7.26 -32.54
CA SER A 269 -13.35 8.03 -32.43
C SER A 269 -14.57 7.11 -32.57
N GLY A 270 -15.03 6.57 -31.44
CA GLY A 270 -16.30 5.85 -31.33
C GLY A 270 -17.30 6.69 -30.54
N ARG A 271 -18.44 7.00 -31.16
CA ARG A 271 -19.58 7.70 -30.55
C ARG A 271 -20.04 6.96 -29.29
N HIS A 272 -20.06 7.63 -28.13
CA HIS A 272 -20.75 7.14 -26.93
C HIS A 272 -22.27 7.21 -27.14
N PRO A 273 -23.05 6.12 -26.97
CA PRO A 273 -24.46 6.22 -26.61
C PRO A 273 -24.56 6.54 -25.11
N GLY A 274 -25.54 7.39 -24.76
CA GLY A 274 -25.70 8.00 -23.46
C GLY A 274 -26.05 7.06 -22.30
N ASP A 275 -26.04 7.64 -21.11
CA ASP A 275 -26.36 7.03 -19.82
C ASP A 275 -27.68 6.24 -19.86
N GLY A 276 -27.63 4.90 -19.70
CA GLY A 276 -28.86 4.15 -19.41
C GLY A 276 -28.95 2.65 -19.72
N GLU A 277 -27.99 2.02 -20.41
CA GLU A 277 -28.13 0.61 -20.80
C GLU A 277 -26.90 -0.24 -20.48
N THR A 278 -27.08 -1.28 -19.67
CA THR A 278 -26.15 -2.41 -19.60
C THR A 278 -26.44 -3.31 -20.81
N SER A 279 -25.48 -3.42 -21.74
CA SER A 279 -25.51 -4.41 -22.80
C SER A 279 -25.44 -5.83 -22.22
N LEU A 280 -26.07 -6.79 -22.89
CA LEU A 280 -26.20 -8.19 -22.49
C LEU A 280 -24.94 -9.03 -22.73
N ASP A 281 -23.87 -8.45 -23.28
CA ASP A 281 -22.70 -9.20 -23.76
C ASP A 281 -21.45 -9.13 -22.84
N ASP A 282 -21.54 -8.55 -21.63
CA ASP A 282 -20.41 -8.45 -20.69
C ASP A 282 -20.23 -9.68 -19.77
N VAL A 283 -20.61 -10.88 -20.23
CA VAL A 283 -20.31 -12.15 -19.54
C VAL A 283 -19.69 -13.14 -20.54
N GLY A 284 -18.49 -12.82 -21.00
CA GLY A 284 -17.59 -13.77 -21.66
C GLY A 284 -16.69 -14.44 -20.62
N THR A 285 -17.21 -15.47 -19.94
CA THR A 285 -16.37 -16.48 -19.28
C THR A 285 -16.06 -17.53 -20.34
N ASP A 286 -14.87 -17.49 -20.93
CA ASP A 286 -14.42 -18.58 -21.79
C ASP A 286 -14.15 -19.82 -20.92
N ALA A 287 -15.12 -20.72 -20.88
CA ALA A 287 -14.94 -22.06 -20.35
C ALA A 287 -14.15 -22.87 -21.38
N GLN A 288 -12.89 -23.16 -21.10
CA GLN A 288 -12.16 -24.18 -21.84
C GLN A 288 -12.72 -25.57 -21.45
N PRO A 289 -13.17 -26.40 -22.42
CA PRO A 289 -13.48 -27.78 -22.14
C PRO A 289 -12.18 -28.57 -21.93
N ALA A 290 -12.17 -29.44 -20.91
CA ALA A 290 -11.09 -30.39 -20.67
C ALA A 290 -10.96 -31.36 -21.86
N PRO A 291 -9.74 -31.79 -22.23
CA PRO A 291 -9.59 -32.84 -23.23
C PRO A 291 -10.08 -34.18 -22.65
N ALA A 292 -10.85 -34.89 -23.45
CA ALA A 292 -11.35 -36.23 -23.13
C ALA A 292 -10.30 -37.30 -23.47
N ALA A 293 -10.13 -38.24 -22.53
CA ALA A 293 -9.37 -39.49 -22.55
C ALA A 293 -7.84 -39.39 -22.70
#